data_AF-L8LUD3-F1
#
_entry.id   AF-L8LUD3-F1
#
_cell.length_a   1.000
_cell.length_b   1.000
_cell.length_c   1.000
_cell.angle_alpha   90.00
_cell.angle_beta   90.00
_cell.angle_gamma   90.00
#
_symmetry.space_group_name_H-M   'P 1'
#
loop_
_entity.id
_entity.type
_entity.pdbx_description
1 polymer ?
#
loop_
_entity_poly.entity_id
_entity_poly.type
_entity_poly.pdbx_seq_one_letter_code
_entity_poly.pdbx_strand_id
1 'polypeptide(L)' 'MRRDSIFYQLFQQYPALLFELLSNPPENASEYRFDSVAIKESKFEIDGVFLPPETIRKGVVYFGEVQFQKDQKLYERLFA' A
#
# COMPACT_ATOMS: atom_id res chain seq x y z
N MET A 1 12.78 3.76 10.21
CA MET A 1 11.86 2.95 11.04
C MET A 1 12.34 1.51 10.96
N ARG A 2 12.42 0.80 12.09
CA ARG A 2 12.74 -0.63 12.08
C ARG A 2 11.57 -1.30 11.36
N ARG A 3 11.76 -1.76 10.12
CA ARG A 3 10.70 -2.37 9.30
C ARG A 3 10.16 -3.57 10.07
N ASP A 4 8.97 -3.45 10.64
CA ASP A 4 8.27 -4.58 11.22
C ASP A 4 7.80 -5.44 10.06
N SER A 5 8.61 -6.46 9.73
CA SER A 5 8.39 -7.35 8.58
C SER A 5 7.04 -8.07 8.64
N ILE A 6 6.37 -8.06 9.79
CA ILE A 6 5.07 -8.69 9.98
C ILE A 6 4.00 -8.11 9.05
N PHE A 7 3.94 -6.79 8.84
CA PHE A 7 2.93 -6.19 7.96
C PHE A 7 3.24 -6.46 6.49
N TYR A 8 4.52 -6.43 6.13
CA TYR A 8 4.96 -6.84 4.81
C TYR A 8 4.55 -8.29 4.52
N GLN A 9 4.82 -9.22 5.44
CA GLN A 9 4.43 -10.63 5.31
C GLN A 9 2.91 -10.81 5.29
N LEU A 10 2.18 -10.07 6.14
CA LEU A 10 0.73 -10.12 6.22
C LEU A 10 0.08 -9.73 4.88
N PHE A 11 0.48 -8.59 4.31
CA PHE A 11 -0.08 -8.13 3.03
C PHE A 11 0.46 -8.89 1.82
N GLN A 12 1.68 -9.45 1.92
CA GLN A 12 2.18 -10.38 0.91
C GLN A 12 1.34 -11.67 0.85
N GLN A 13 0.92 -12.20 2.00
CA GLN A 13 0.10 -13.41 2.06
C GLN A 13 -1.39 -13.13 1.81
N TYR A 14 -1.89 -11.99 2.29
CA TYR A 14 -3.30 -11.61 2.22
C TYR A 14 -3.47 -10.14 1.81
N PRO A 15 -3.26 -9.79 0.52
CA PRO A 15 -3.42 -8.42 0.03
C PRO A 15 -4.81 -7.85 0.28
N ALA A 16 -5.82 -8.71 0.24
CA ALA A 16 -7.22 -8.32 0.35
C ALA A 16 -7.60 -7.73 1.72
N LEU A 17 -6.81 -7.97 2.78
CA LEU A 17 -7.08 -7.49 4.13
C LEU A 17 -7.22 -5.96 4.22
N LEU A 18 -6.52 -5.22 3.36
CA LEU A 18 -6.68 -3.77 3.31
C LEU A 18 -8.14 -3.38 3.04
N PHE A 19 -8.81 -4.10 2.15
CA PHE A 19 -10.15 -3.75 1.69
C PHE A 19 -11.23 -4.07 2.72
N GLU A 20 -10.96 -4.97 3.68
CA GLU A 20 -11.84 -5.21 4.82
C GLU A 20 -11.95 -3.98 5.75
N LEU A 21 -10.94 -3.09 5.70
CA LEU A 21 -10.92 -1.85 6.50
C LEU A 21 -11.58 -0.67 5.77
N LEU A 22 -11.89 -0.80 4.48
CA LEU A 22 -12.52 0.26 3.70
C LEU A 22 -14.03 0.20 3.83
N SER A 23 -14.68 1.35 4.04
CA SER A 23 -16.14 1.42 4.05
C SER A 23 -16.78 1.04 2.71
N ASN A 24 -16.05 1.24 1.60
CA ASN A 24 -16.49 0.92 0.24
C ASN A 24 -15.34 0.23 -0.52
N PRO A 25 -15.16 -1.09 -0.35
CA PRO A 25 -14.12 -1.82 -1.07
C PRO A 25 -14.49 -1.99 -2.56
N PRO A 26 -13.50 -2.10 -3.46
CA PRO A 26 -13.76 -2.42 -4.85
C PRO A 26 -14.29 -3.85 -5.00
N GLU A 27 -15.16 -4.11 -5.98
CA GLU A 27 -15.75 -5.44 -6.23
C GLU A 27 -14.68 -6.52 -6.50
N ASN A 28 -13.57 -6.12 -7.13
CA ASN A 28 -12.45 -6.97 -7.46
C ASN A 28 -11.32 -6.95 -6.40
N ALA A 29 -11.62 -6.61 -5.14
CA ALA A 29 -10.66 -6.54 -4.04
C ALA A 29 -9.77 -7.80 -3.90
N SER A 30 -10.32 -8.98 -4.18
CA SER A 30 -9.60 -10.25 -4.11
C SER A 30 -8.53 -10.44 -5.19
N GLU A 31 -8.58 -9.65 -6.26
CA GLU A 31 -7.66 -9.72 -7.40
C GLU A 31 -6.48 -8.74 -7.27
N TYR A 32 -6.45 -7.95 -6.21
CA TYR A 32 -5.37 -7.01 -5.96
C TYR A 32 -4.08 -7.72 -5.57
N ARG A 33 -2.97 -7.23 -6.12
CA ARG A 33 -1.62 -7.68 -5.78
C ARG A 33 -0.94 -6.69 -4.85
N PHE A 34 -0.29 -7.18 -3.81
CA PHE A 34 0.60 -6.39 -2.96
C PHE A 34 2.02 -6.35 -3.52
N ASP A 35 2.64 -5.18 -3.49
CA ASP A 35 4.03 -4.93 -3.83
C ASP A 35 4.64 -3.90 -2.85
N SER A 36 5.96 -3.83 -2.75
CA SER A 36 6.67 -2.77 -2.03
C SER A 36 7.64 -2.09 -2.98
N VAL A 37 7.42 -0.82 -3.29
CA VAL A 37 8.21 -0.11 -4.30
C VAL A 37 9.14 0.88 -3.62
N ALA A 38 10.44 0.72 -3.89
CA ALA A 38 11.44 1.75 -3.65
C ALA A 38 11.57 2.60 -4.92
N ILE A 39 11.18 3.88 -4.85
CA ILE A 39 11.40 4.82 -5.94
C ILE A 39 12.89 5.20 -5.91
N LYS A 40 13.57 5.12 -7.06
CA LYS A 40 15.03 5.28 -7.14
C LYS A 40 15.49 6.75 -7.27
N GLU A 41 14.65 7.63 -7.80
CA GLU A 41 15.02 9.04 -8.06
C GLU A 41 14.91 9.93 -6.81
N SER A 42 13.84 9.78 -6.06
CA SER A 42 13.69 10.32 -4.71
C SER A 42 13.87 9.15 -3.76
N LYS A 43 14.70 9.24 -2.71
CA LYS A 43 14.92 8.17 -1.70
C LYS A 43 13.66 7.89 -0.89
N PHE A 44 12.62 7.45 -1.57
CA PHE A 44 11.27 7.30 -1.09
C PHE A 44 10.87 5.84 -1.23
N GLU A 45 10.67 5.21 -0.09
CA GLU A 45 10.24 3.82 0.02
C GLU A 45 8.82 3.87 0.56
N ILE A 46 7.88 3.25 -0.15
CA ILE A 46 6.51 3.06 0.34
C ILE A 46 6.44 1.66 0.93
N ASP A 47 5.90 1.55 2.15
CA ASP A 47 5.77 0.26 2.83
C ASP A 47 4.92 -0.74 2.04
N GLY A 48 3.86 -0.27 1.36
CA GLY A 48 2.96 -1.09 0.58
C GLY A 48 2.28 -0.39 -0.58
N VAL A 49 2.18 -1.08 -1.72
CA VAL A 49 1.45 -0.67 -2.91
C VAL A 49 0.51 -1.81 -3.31
N PHE A 50 -0.78 -1.51 -3.43
CA PHE A 50 -1.80 -2.48 -3.84
C PHE A 50 -2.25 -2.15 -5.25
N LEU A 51 -1.89 -3.02 -6.18
CA LEU A 51 -2.11 -2.84 -7.61
C LEU A 51 -3.42 -3.53 -8.01
N PRO A 52 -4.31 -2.84 -8.73
CA PRO A 52 -5.51 -3.47 -9.28
C PRO A 52 -5.13 -4.51 -10.34
N PRO A 53 -6.01 -5.48 -10.63
CA PRO A 53 -5.81 -6.37 -11.76
C PRO A 53 -5.72 -5.58 -13.08
N GLU A 54 -4.90 -6.07 -14.00
CA GLU A 54 -4.73 -5.50 -15.34
C GLU A 54 -5.98 -5.79 -16.17
N THR A 55 -6.98 -4.90 -16.07
CA THR A 55 -8.23 -4.97 -16.83
C THR A 55 -8.31 -3.83 -17.83
N ILE A 56 -9.29 -3.90 -18.74
CA ILE A 56 -9.55 -2.86 -19.76
C ILE A 56 -9.85 -1.48 -19.11
N ARG A 57 -10.33 -1.47 -17.86
CA ARG A 57 -10.58 -0.24 -17.09
C ARG A 57 -9.40 0.06 -16.19
N LYS A 58 -9.00 1.34 -16.11
CA LYS A 58 -8.01 1.79 -15.13
C LYS A 58 -8.57 1.57 -13.73
N GLY A 59 -7.92 0.71 -12.95
CA GLY A 59 -8.23 0.49 -11.54
C GLY A 59 -7.59 1.56 -10.64
N VAL A 60 -7.98 1.56 -9.36
CA VAL A 60 -7.38 2.43 -8.33
C VAL A 60 -6.18 1.72 -7.72
N VAL A 61 -5.04 2.41 -7.66
CA VAL A 61 -3.86 1.97 -6.90
C VAL A 61 -3.98 2.51 -5.47
N TYR A 62 -3.78 1.64 -4.48
CA TYR A 62 -3.78 2.04 -3.08
C TYR A 62 -2.34 2.03 -2.55
N PHE A 63 -1.99 3.08 -1.81
CA PHE A 63 -0.71 3.19 -1.10
C PHE A 63 -0.94 3.00 0.39
N GLY A 64 -0.16 2.12 1.02
CA GLY A 64 -0.23 1.79 2.44
C GLY A 64 1.08 2.13 3.15
N GLU A 65 0.96 2.81 4.28
CA GLU A 65 2.08 3.23 5.15
C GLU A 65 1.79 2.79 6.58
N VAL A 66 2.72 2.07 7.21
CA VAL A 66 2.53 1.55 8.57
C VAL A 66 3.24 2.47 9.57
N GLN A 67 2.45 3.30 10.25
CA GLN A 67 2.97 4.32 11.16
C GLN A 67 2.74 3.94 12.62
N PHE A 68 3.82 3.57 13.33
CA PHE A 68 3.78 3.28 14.77
C PHE A 68 3.73 4.54 15.64
N GLN A 69 4.23 5.66 15.13
CA GLN A 69 4.21 6.95 15.80
C GLN A 69 3.59 7.98 14.86
N LYS A 70 2.84 8.92 15.42
CA LYS A 70 2.26 10.01 14.64
C LYS A 70 3.37 10.86 14.03
N ASP A 71 3.40 10.90 12.71
CA ASP A 71 4.28 11.77 11.96
C ASP A 71 3.49 12.89 11.29
N GLN A 72 3.71 14.13 11.73
CA GLN A 72 2.99 15.30 11.20
C GLN A 72 3.41 15.65 9.77
N LYS A 73 4.58 15.17 9.31
CA LYS A 73 5.12 15.43 7.97
C LYS A 73 4.91 14.26 7.01
N LEU A 74 4.12 13.25 7.39
CA LEU A 74 3.90 12.06 6.57
C LEU A 74 3.48 12.39 5.13
N TYR A 75 2.44 13.22 4.98
CA TYR A 75 1.93 13.63 3.68
C TYR A 75 2.93 14.50 2.92
N GLU A 76 3.62 15.42 3.60
CA GLU A 76 4.66 16.24 2.97
C GLU A 76 5.75 15.38 2.33
N ARG A 77 6.22 14.33 3.04
CA ARG A 77 7.24 13.42 2.52
C ARG A 77 6.77 12.56 1.36
N LEU A 78 5.48 12.24 1.28
CA LEU A 78 4.91 11.45 0.19
C LEU A 78 4.92 12.21 -1.15
N PHE A 79 4.87 13.55 -1.11
CA PHE A 79 4.74 14.40 -2.30
C PHE A 79 5.93 15.35 -2.54
N ALA A 80 6.98 15.29 -1.72
CA ALA A 80 8.17 16.15 -1.80
C ALA A 80 9.29 15.57 -2.67
#